data_AF-A0A1G7MQA2-F1
#
_entry.id   AF-A0A1G7MQA2-F1
#
_cell.length_a   1.000
_cell.length_b   1.000
_cell.length_c   1.000
_cell.angle_alpha   90.00
_cell.angle_beta   90.00
_cell.angle_gamma   90.00
#
_symmetry.space_group_name_H-M   'P 1'
#
loop_
_entity.id
_entity.type
_entity.pdbx_description
1 polymer ?
#
loop_
_entity_poly.entity_id
_entity_poly.type
_entity_poly.pdbx_seq_one_letter_code
_entity_poly.pdbx_strand_id
1 'polypeptide(L)'
;MKHLFTLFLSLILCVVSPVSVMAQEAYAVVSPDRTTLTFYYDKNKSSRQGTAYELDEYPEWINMEVLMGSPWKPSSVVFDRRFLKYSFGYGGKNPTFTTVVFDKSFKNARPKSCNLWFAGFENLTKIEGLENLNTSKVVGMSCMFKGCSNLRNLDLSGFNTSNVTDMSSMFYGCEGLTNLDLSCFDTSNVTDMRGMFKDCYGLTTVDVSKFNTAKVTDMRCMFYDCRSLKDLDVSKFNTAKVTNMILMFSGCSNLTNLDVSNFNTSNVTNIEGMFYDCRSLTNLDVSGFNTSNVTNIEGMFWVCEKLATLDVSKFNTSNVTNMEKMFYYCCSLTSLDVSNFNTSEVKNMGGMFSGCYGLKELDLSNFNTSKVTDMREMFSDCHSLTNLRVSNFNTSNVTNMVKMFSGCRSLMHLDVSGFDTSNVTDMSWMFRYCGSLTSLDVSNFNTSNVTDMSWMFKDCEILTNLDVSKFNTSKVTNMYGMFVGCKSLTNLDVRNFNTSNIYLMTQMFGGCTNLKTIYAGEGWDTSNVKDSEDMFIDCTSLVGGKKTKFDSGIVDATRAKIDGGKVDPGYFTAKKLSKKHK
;
A
#
# COMPACT_ATOMS: atom_id res chain seq x y z
N MET A 1 87.59 -72.57 18.49
CA MET A 1 86.97 -73.58 17.61
C MET A 1 85.45 -73.36 17.57
N LYS A 2 84.93 -72.91 16.41
CA LYS A 2 83.60 -73.15 15.78
C LYS A 2 82.31 -73.04 16.64
N HIS A 3 81.47 -72.01 16.41
CA HIS A 3 80.18 -71.98 15.64
C HIS A 3 78.96 -72.55 16.43
N LEU A 4 77.70 -72.06 16.42
CA LEU A 4 76.89 -71.29 15.45
C LEU A 4 75.54 -70.81 16.09
N PHE A 5 75.05 -69.60 15.73
CA PHE A 5 73.64 -69.12 15.50
C PHE A 5 72.54 -69.27 16.60
N THR A 6 71.60 -68.33 16.88
CA THR A 6 70.81 -67.42 16.01
C THR A 6 70.11 -66.30 16.83
N LEU A 7 69.70 -65.22 16.13
CA LEU A 7 69.13 -63.93 16.58
C LEU A 7 67.59 -63.88 16.88
N PHE A 8 67.22 -62.81 17.64
CA PHE A 8 66.13 -61.80 17.44
C PHE A 8 64.86 -61.74 18.35
N LEU A 9 64.48 -60.46 18.64
CA LEU A 9 63.22 -59.83 19.12
C LEU A 9 62.85 -59.94 20.63
N SER A 10 62.26 -58.95 21.32
CA SER A 10 61.95 -57.52 21.10
C SER A 10 61.39 -56.89 22.39
N LEU A 11 61.56 -55.57 22.49
CA LEU A 11 61.00 -54.60 23.44
C LEU A 11 59.45 -54.54 23.38
N ILE A 12 58.75 -54.39 24.52
CA ILE A 12 57.46 -53.67 24.62
C ILE A 12 57.44 -52.87 25.93
N LEU A 13 57.49 -51.54 25.81
CA LEU A 13 57.15 -50.57 26.86
C LEU A 13 55.78 -49.99 26.50
N CYS A 14 54.81 -50.15 27.41
CA CYS A 14 53.48 -49.58 27.30
C CYS A 14 53.53 -48.05 27.24
N VAL A 15 53.19 -47.47 26.09
CA VAL A 15 52.77 -46.06 25.98
C VAL A 15 51.26 -46.05 25.99
N VAL A 16 50.67 -45.66 27.11
CA VAL A 16 49.24 -45.35 27.20
C VAL A 16 49.09 -43.91 26.71
N SER A 17 48.57 -43.72 25.50
CA SER A 17 48.21 -42.39 25.01
C SER A 17 47.16 -41.76 25.94
N PRO A 18 47.23 -40.44 26.25
CA PRO A 18 46.16 -39.79 26.98
C PRO A 18 44.89 -39.83 26.13
N VAL A 19 43.83 -40.46 26.65
CA VAL A 19 42.48 -40.37 26.10
C VAL A 19 42.15 -38.89 26.01
N SER A 20 41.98 -38.36 24.79
CA SER A 20 41.50 -36.99 24.60
C SER A 20 40.13 -36.90 25.27
N VAL A 21 40.06 -36.19 26.40
CA VAL A 21 38.79 -35.89 27.04
C VAL A 21 38.06 -34.97 26.06
N MET A 22 37.14 -35.53 25.25
CA MET A 22 36.34 -34.71 24.33
C MET A 22 35.64 -33.62 25.15
N ALA A 23 35.76 -32.38 24.72
CA ALA A 23 35.11 -31.25 25.37
C ALA A 23 33.60 -31.39 25.23
N GLN A 24 32.85 -30.85 26.20
CA GLN A 24 31.41 -30.73 26.08
C GLN A 24 31.13 -29.67 25.01
N GLU A 25 30.33 -30.00 24.01
CA GLU A 25 30.02 -29.10 22.90
C GLU A 25 28.51 -28.93 22.75
N ALA A 26 28.07 -27.77 22.27
CA ALA A 26 26.65 -27.47 22.07
C ALA A 26 26.31 -27.72 20.60
N TYR A 27 25.31 -28.55 20.34
CA TYR A 27 24.96 -28.97 19.00
C TYR A 27 23.45 -29.27 18.90
N ALA A 28 22.90 -29.26 17.69
CA ALA A 28 21.53 -29.67 17.41
C ALA A 28 21.50 -30.92 16.54
N VAL A 29 20.52 -31.81 16.72
CA VAL A 29 20.35 -33.03 15.94
C VAL A 29 18.97 -33.06 15.32
N VAL A 30 18.92 -33.20 14.01
CA VAL A 30 17.70 -33.47 13.25
C VAL A 30 17.44 -34.98 13.25
N SER A 31 16.25 -35.38 13.70
CA SER A 31 15.81 -36.78 13.70
C SER A 31 15.82 -37.38 12.29
N PRO A 32 15.97 -38.71 12.13
CA PRO A 32 15.99 -39.37 10.81
C PRO A 32 14.77 -39.10 9.94
N ASP A 33 13.59 -38.93 10.55
CA ASP A 33 12.32 -38.60 9.88
C ASP A 33 12.16 -37.10 9.57
N ARG A 34 13.12 -36.26 10.00
CA ARG A 34 13.16 -34.80 9.82
C ARG A 34 11.99 -34.04 10.46
N THR A 35 11.37 -34.59 11.50
CA THR A 35 10.25 -33.95 12.21
C THR A 35 10.66 -33.30 13.53
N THR A 36 11.80 -33.68 14.10
CA THR A 36 12.26 -33.20 15.40
C THR A 36 13.67 -32.63 15.32
N LEU A 37 13.87 -31.45 15.91
CA LEU A 37 15.19 -30.84 16.12
C LEU A 37 15.49 -30.82 17.63
N THR A 38 16.54 -31.54 18.05
CA THR A 38 16.91 -31.63 19.48
C THR A 38 18.26 -31.00 19.77
N PHE A 39 18.31 -30.11 20.77
CA PHE A 39 19.51 -29.42 21.23
C PHE A 39 20.15 -30.18 22.39
N TYR A 40 21.47 -30.38 22.32
CA TYR A 40 22.28 -31.09 23.30
C TYR A 40 23.53 -30.30 23.69
N TYR A 41 24.00 -30.49 24.91
CA TYR A 41 25.30 -30.01 25.36
C TYR A 41 25.99 -31.14 26.11
N ASP A 42 26.66 -32.03 25.39
CA ASP A 42 27.33 -33.21 25.94
C ASP A 42 28.51 -33.64 25.02
N LYS A 43 28.97 -34.90 25.13
CA LYS A 43 30.08 -35.46 24.33
C LYS A 43 29.61 -36.50 23.31
N ASN A 44 28.30 -36.63 23.13
CA ASN A 44 27.65 -37.74 22.45
C ASN A 44 27.28 -37.41 21.00
N LYS A 45 27.73 -36.26 20.47
CA LYS A 45 27.38 -35.77 19.13
C LYS A 45 27.52 -36.84 18.04
N SER A 46 28.68 -37.52 18.01
CA SER A 46 28.99 -38.57 17.03
C SER A 46 28.16 -39.86 17.20
N SER A 47 27.53 -40.06 18.36
CA SER A 47 26.70 -41.24 18.65
C SER A 47 25.20 -41.00 18.49
N ARG A 48 24.74 -39.76 18.26
CA ARG A 48 23.31 -39.47 18.09
C ARG A 48 22.83 -39.95 16.73
N GLN A 49 21.64 -40.54 16.69
CA GLN A 49 20.97 -40.89 15.43
C GLN A 49 20.38 -39.63 14.79
N GLY A 50 20.66 -39.41 13.51
CA GLY A 50 20.20 -38.25 12.76
C GLY A 50 21.33 -37.43 12.15
N THR A 51 21.06 -36.18 11.80
CA THR A 51 22.06 -35.24 11.29
C THR A 51 22.37 -34.20 12.35
N ALA A 52 23.61 -34.16 12.82
CA ALA A 52 24.06 -33.20 13.83
C ALA A 52 24.65 -31.94 13.19
N TYR A 53 24.32 -30.77 13.73
CA TYR A 53 24.78 -29.45 13.31
C TYR A 53 25.43 -28.72 14.47
N GLU A 54 26.48 -27.93 14.19
CA GLU A 54 27.02 -26.99 15.17
C GLU A 54 26.08 -25.81 15.41
N LEU A 55 26.25 -25.14 16.55
CA LEU A 55 25.53 -23.91 16.87
C LEU A 55 26.40 -22.69 16.53
N ASP A 56 26.51 -22.41 15.24
CA ASP A 56 27.17 -21.20 14.73
C ASP A 56 26.24 -19.97 14.76
N GLU A 57 26.78 -18.81 14.37
CA GLU A 57 26.03 -17.54 14.34
C GLU A 57 24.79 -17.60 13.43
N TYR A 58 24.85 -18.41 12.37
CA TYR A 58 23.75 -18.70 11.46
C TYR A 58 23.47 -20.21 11.46
N PRO A 59 22.23 -20.64 11.74
CA PRO A 59 21.94 -22.06 11.81
C PRO A 59 22.03 -22.77 10.45
N GLU A 60 22.81 -23.84 10.37
CA GLU A 60 23.00 -24.60 9.14
C GLU A 60 21.77 -25.41 8.70
N TRP A 61 20.82 -25.67 9.61
CA TRP A 61 19.55 -26.35 9.30
C TRP A 61 18.55 -25.46 8.56
N ILE A 62 18.95 -24.23 8.21
CA ILE A 62 18.11 -23.23 7.58
C ILE A 62 18.65 -22.91 6.19
N ASN A 63 17.74 -22.87 5.21
CA ASN A 63 18.08 -22.37 3.88
C ASN A 63 17.93 -20.84 3.83
N MET A 64 19.06 -20.13 3.90
CA MET A 64 19.11 -18.67 3.85
C MET A 64 18.63 -18.07 2.53
N GLU A 65 18.79 -18.77 1.41
CA GLU A 65 18.28 -18.30 0.10
C GLU A 65 16.74 -18.22 0.08
N VAL A 66 16.09 -19.05 0.90
CA VAL A 66 14.64 -19.15 1.01
C VAL A 66 14.08 -18.11 1.99
N LEU A 67 14.80 -17.79 3.06
CA LEU A 67 14.42 -16.77 4.05
C LEU A 67 14.66 -15.33 3.59
N MET A 68 15.67 -15.12 2.74
CA MET A 68 16.10 -13.80 2.26
C MET A 68 15.61 -13.49 0.84
N GLY A 69 14.51 -14.08 0.39
CA GLY A 69 13.90 -13.80 -0.92
C GLY A 69 13.83 -12.29 -1.21
N SER A 70 14.81 -11.81 -1.97
CA SER A 70 15.16 -10.42 -2.29
C SER A 70 15.41 -9.46 -1.10
N PRO A 71 16.51 -8.67 -1.10
CA PRO A 71 16.73 -7.62 -0.11
C PRO A 71 15.56 -6.63 -0.18
N TRP A 72 14.79 -6.56 0.91
CA TRP A 72 13.74 -5.58 1.09
C TRP A 72 14.36 -4.17 0.98
N LYS A 73 14.17 -3.54 -0.18
CA LYS A 73 14.49 -2.14 -0.43
C LYS A 73 13.20 -1.34 -0.32
N PRO A 74 12.90 -0.70 0.82
CA PRO A 74 11.86 0.32 0.85
C PRO A 74 12.46 1.61 0.30
N SER A 75 12.78 1.61 -1.00
CA SER A 75 12.97 2.84 -1.75
C SER A 75 11.81 2.88 -2.73
N SER A 76 10.77 3.59 -2.31
CA SER A 76 9.47 3.78 -2.99
C SER A 76 8.73 2.48 -3.33
N VAL A 77 7.94 1.97 -2.38
CA VAL A 77 6.95 0.94 -2.70
C VAL A 77 5.78 1.64 -3.37
N VAL A 78 5.74 1.64 -4.70
CA VAL A 78 4.51 1.93 -5.43
C VAL A 78 3.47 0.92 -4.93
N PHE A 79 2.39 1.41 -4.30
CA PHE A 79 1.32 0.59 -3.73
C PHE A 79 0.57 -0.20 -4.82
N ASP A 80 1.18 -1.27 -5.29
CA ASP A 80 0.53 -2.33 -6.03
C ASP A 80 0.16 -3.42 -5.02
N ARG A 81 -1.15 -3.67 -4.87
CA ARG A 81 -1.70 -4.76 -4.06
C ARG A 81 -1.14 -6.14 -4.44
N ARG A 82 -0.46 -6.27 -5.59
CA ARG A 82 0.24 -7.48 -6.03
C ARG A 82 1.60 -7.71 -5.34
N PHE A 83 2.29 -6.68 -4.85
CA PHE A 83 3.52 -6.86 -4.07
C PHE A 83 3.25 -7.23 -2.60
N LEU A 84 2.11 -6.80 -2.04
CA LEU A 84 1.67 -7.13 -0.67
C LEU A 84 1.10 -8.56 -0.54
N LYS A 85 0.91 -9.26 -1.65
CA LYS A 85 0.47 -10.67 -1.68
C LYS A 85 1.65 -11.66 -1.75
N TYR A 86 2.88 -11.17 -1.88
CA TYR A 86 4.04 -11.98 -1.52
C TYR A 86 4.15 -11.95 0.01
N SER A 87 3.26 -12.69 0.68
CA SER A 87 3.76 -13.52 1.78
C SER A 87 5.01 -14.19 1.21
N PHE A 88 6.15 -14.09 1.88
CA PHE A 88 7.38 -14.71 1.44
C PHE A 88 7.09 -16.20 1.28
N GLY A 89 6.72 -16.60 0.06
CA GLY A 89 6.48 -17.97 -0.32
C GLY A 89 7.85 -18.60 -0.28
N TYR A 90 8.12 -19.31 0.81
CA TYR A 90 9.36 -20.02 1.03
C TYR A 90 9.50 -21.10 -0.05
N GLY A 91 10.08 -20.72 -1.19
CA GLY A 91 10.18 -21.54 -2.40
C GLY A 91 11.23 -22.66 -2.33
N GLY A 92 11.85 -22.89 -1.18
CA GLY A 92 12.65 -24.08 -0.92
C GLY A 92 11.97 -24.98 0.11
N LYS A 93 12.38 -26.25 0.19
CA LYS A 93 11.82 -27.20 1.15
C LYS A 93 12.03 -26.68 2.58
N ASN A 94 11.04 -25.99 3.14
CA ASN A 94 11.05 -25.54 4.52
C ASN A 94 11.28 -26.73 5.46
N PRO A 95 11.97 -26.51 6.59
CA PRO A 95 12.13 -27.55 7.59
C PRO A 95 10.76 -28.09 8.02
N THR A 96 10.57 -29.40 7.97
CA THR A 96 9.31 -30.09 8.31
C THR A 96 9.13 -30.30 9.81
N PHE A 97 9.87 -29.56 10.64
CA PHE A 97 9.89 -29.77 12.08
C PHE A 97 8.53 -29.47 12.68
N THR A 98 7.95 -30.46 13.37
CA THR A 98 6.74 -30.31 14.16
C THR A 98 7.06 -30.10 15.64
N THR A 99 8.25 -30.53 16.07
CA THR A 99 8.72 -30.49 17.45
C THR A 99 10.17 -29.98 17.53
N VAL A 100 10.44 -29.08 18.47
CA VAL A 100 11.80 -28.76 18.93
C VAL A 100 11.96 -29.26 20.36
N VAL A 101 13.12 -29.83 20.70
CA VAL A 101 13.42 -30.33 22.05
C VAL A 101 14.72 -29.76 22.56
N PHE A 102 14.73 -29.21 23.77
CA PHE A 102 15.94 -28.85 24.51
C PHE A 102 16.19 -29.89 25.59
N ASP A 103 17.16 -30.77 25.36
CA ASP A 103 17.54 -31.78 26.33
C ASP A 103 18.06 -31.14 27.62
N LYS A 104 17.90 -31.82 28.76
CA LYS A 104 18.36 -31.33 30.07
C LYS A 104 19.86 -30.99 30.08
N SER A 105 20.66 -31.68 29.27
CA SER A 105 22.08 -31.39 29.09
C SER A 105 22.33 -29.95 28.62
N PHE A 106 21.42 -29.38 27.83
CA PHE A 106 21.54 -28.04 27.24
C PHE A 106 21.51 -26.90 28.27
N LYS A 107 21.07 -27.16 29.52
CA LYS A 107 20.97 -26.15 30.59
C LYS A 107 22.28 -25.38 30.84
N ASN A 108 23.42 -26.00 30.55
CA ASN A 108 24.75 -25.41 30.73
C ASN A 108 25.33 -24.79 29.45
N ALA A 109 24.69 -24.94 28.30
CA ALA A 109 25.05 -24.21 27.09
C ALA A 109 24.82 -22.70 27.32
N ARG A 110 25.67 -21.87 26.72
CA ARG A 110 25.58 -20.40 26.79
C ARG A 110 25.74 -19.82 25.39
N PRO A 111 24.73 -20.01 24.51
CA PRO A 111 24.79 -19.47 23.16
C PRO A 111 25.00 -17.95 23.19
N LYS A 112 25.79 -17.44 22.25
CA LYS A 112 25.99 -15.99 22.07
C LYS A 112 24.92 -15.36 21.18
N SER A 113 24.26 -16.17 20.36
CA SER A 113 23.20 -15.76 19.44
C SER A 113 22.14 -16.86 19.38
N CYS A 114 20.88 -16.45 19.27
CA CYS A 114 19.76 -17.31 18.90
C CYS A 114 19.10 -16.82 17.61
N ASN A 115 19.82 -16.02 16.81
CA ASN A 115 19.31 -15.51 15.54
C ASN A 115 18.85 -16.68 14.67
N LEU A 116 17.63 -16.52 14.12
CA LEU A 116 17.02 -17.43 13.17
C LEU A 116 16.77 -18.86 13.66
N TRP A 117 17.04 -19.25 14.91
CA TRP A 117 17.06 -20.66 15.32
C TRP A 117 15.85 -21.50 14.88
N PHE A 118 14.65 -20.92 14.86
CA PHE A 118 13.41 -21.58 14.44
C PHE A 118 12.76 -20.93 13.22
N ALA A 119 13.50 -20.12 12.48
CA ALA A 119 12.98 -19.36 11.35
C ALA A 119 12.50 -20.32 10.23
N GLY A 120 11.29 -20.08 9.72
CA GLY A 120 10.65 -20.87 8.67
C GLY A 120 10.07 -22.21 9.14
N PHE A 121 10.02 -22.48 10.45
CA PHE A 121 9.46 -23.74 10.96
C PHE A 121 7.92 -23.66 10.98
N GLU A 122 7.29 -23.58 9.81
CA GLU A 122 5.84 -23.40 9.66
C GLU A 122 5.03 -24.50 10.35
N ASN A 123 5.51 -25.73 10.34
CA ASN A 123 4.83 -26.89 10.93
C ASN A 123 5.06 -27.05 12.45
N LEU A 124 5.86 -26.17 13.07
CA LEU A 124 6.21 -26.28 14.47
C LEU A 124 4.97 -26.05 15.34
N THR A 125 4.63 -27.04 16.16
CA THR A 125 3.49 -26.96 17.09
C THR A 125 3.92 -27.07 18.55
N LYS A 126 5.15 -27.55 18.80
CA LYS A 126 5.62 -27.89 20.14
C LYS A 126 7.10 -27.57 20.32
N ILE A 127 7.44 -26.93 21.43
CA ILE A 127 8.82 -26.76 21.90
C ILE A 127 8.88 -27.34 23.32
N GLU A 128 9.68 -28.39 23.51
CA GLU A 128 9.84 -29.07 24.79
C GLU A 128 11.15 -28.68 25.45
N GLY A 129 11.12 -28.49 26.78
CA GLY A 129 12.33 -28.23 27.56
C GLY A 129 12.95 -26.84 27.36
N LEU A 130 12.19 -25.86 26.84
CA LEU A 130 12.69 -24.52 26.52
C LEU A 130 13.31 -23.81 27.73
N GLU A 131 12.94 -24.19 28.96
CA GLU A 131 13.57 -23.75 30.21
C GLU A 131 15.06 -24.17 30.34
N ASN A 132 15.52 -25.13 29.53
CA ASN A 132 16.93 -25.51 29.44
C ASN A 132 17.73 -24.60 28.48
N LEU A 133 17.08 -23.70 27.73
CA LEU A 133 17.78 -22.70 26.91
C LEU A 133 18.20 -21.51 27.79
N ASN A 134 19.49 -21.45 28.15
CA ASN A 134 20.01 -20.32 28.90
C ASN A 134 20.39 -19.15 27.97
N THR A 135 19.55 -18.12 27.94
CA THR A 135 19.75 -16.93 27.08
C THR A 135 20.58 -15.81 27.71
N SER A 136 21.15 -16.01 28.91
CA SER A 136 21.87 -14.94 29.65
C SER A 136 23.09 -14.35 28.95
N LYS A 137 23.62 -15.01 27.91
CA LYS A 137 24.75 -14.54 27.10
C LYS A 137 24.37 -14.23 25.65
N VAL A 138 23.09 -14.31 25.31
CA VAL A 138 22.60 -14.04 23.95
C VAL A 138 22.57 -12.54 23.71
N VAL A 139 23.16 -12.11 22.58
CA VAL A 139 23.19 -10.71 22.13
C VAL A 139 22.24 -10.47 20.96
N GLY A 140 21.99 -11.49 20.13
CA GLY A 140 21.04 -11.43 19.00
C GLY A 140 19.92 -12.45 19.13
N MET A 141 18.67 -12.02 18.92
CA MET A 141 17.48 -12.87 18.81
C MET A 141 16.64 -12.55 17.56
N SER A 142 17.27 -11.96 16.54
CA SER A 142 16.55 -11.58 15.33
C SER A 142 16.00 -12.81 14.60
N CYS A 143 14.75 -12.70 14.15
CA CYS A 143 14.03 -13.76 13.46
C CYS A 143 13.94 -15.12 14.22
N MET A 144 14.16 -15.17 15.53
CA MET A 144 14.28 -16.44 16.28
C MET A 144 13.08 -17.38 16.06
N PHE A 145 11.85 -16.85 16.02
CA PHE A 145 10.62 -17.61 15.79
C PHE A 145 9.92 -17.22 14.47
N LYS A 146 10.63 -16.54 13.56
CA LYS A 146 10.02 -16.03 12.32
C LYS A 146 9.35 -17.15 11.53
N GLY A 147 8.09 -17.01 11.17
CA GLY A 147 7.36 -17.95 10.34
C GLY A 147 6.93 -19.24 11.05
N CYS A 148 7.00 -19.31 12.38
CA CYS A 148 6.39 -20.40 13.16
C CYS A 148 4.85 -20.28 13.18
N SER A 149 4.21 -20.38 12.01
CA SER A 149 2.80 -20.05 11.81
C SER A 149 1.83 -20.98 12.55
N ASN A 150 2.17 -22.26 12.74
CA ASN A 150 1.35 -23.20 13.50
C ASN A 150 1.62 -23.23 15.01
N LEU A 151 2.58 -22.44 15.50
CA LEU A 151 2.89 -22.39 16.93
C LEU A 151 1.81 -21.60 17.67
N ARG A 152 1.13 -22.25 18.63
CA ARG A 152 -0.01 -21.65 19.34
C ARG A 152 0.30 -21.17 20.75
N ASN A 153 1.32 -21.75 21.39
CA ASN A 153 1.76 -21.42 22.73
C ASN A 153 3.29 -21.36 22.75
N LEU A 154 3.84 -20.42 23.50
CA LEU A 154 5.27 -20.25 23.66
C LEU A 154 5.56 -19.74 25.08
N ASP A 155 6.16 -20.59 25.91
CA ASP A 155 6.58 -20.21 27.26
C ASP A 155 7.99 -19.59 27.21
N LEU A 156 8.07 -18.28 27.46
CA LEU A 156 9.32 -17.52 27.46
C LEU A 156 9.85 -17.24 28.87
N SER A 157 9.24 -17.77 29.93
CA SER A 157 9.54 -17.39 31.32
C SER A 157 10.99 -17.61 31.75
N GLY A 158 11.72 -18.52 31.09
CA GLY A 158 13.15 -18.77 31.32
C GLY A 158 14.11 -17.80 30.62
N PHE A 159 13.62 -16.87 29.81
CA PHE A 159 14.47 -15.99 29.02
C PHE A 159 15.07 -14.86 29.87
N ASN A 160 16.36 -14.59 29.64
CA ASN A 160 17.06 -13.40 30.09
C ASN A 160 17.52 -12.63 28.86
N THR A 161 16.84 -11.54 28.52
CA THR A 161 17.13 -10.72 27.34
C THR A 161 17.97 -9.47 27.63
N SER A 162 18.51 -9.32 28.85
CA SER A 162 19.23 -8.11 29.28
C SER A 162 20.47 -7.77 28.43
N ASN A 163 21.06 -8.72 27.71
CA ASN A 163 22.18 -8.50 26.80
C ASN A 163 21.78 -8.37 25.32
N VAL A 164 20.50 -8.54 24.99
CA VAL A 164 20.02 -8.55 23.61
C VAL A 164 19.96 -7.14 23.05
N THR A 165 20.55 -6.95 21.88
CA THR A 165 20.56 -5.66 21.17
C THR A 165 19.67 -5.66 19.92
N ASP A 166 19.35 -6.83 19.36
CA ASP A 166 18.55 -6.99 18.14
C ASP A 166 17.42 -8.01 18.37
N MET A 167 16.17 -7.52 18.30
CA MET A 167 14.94 -8.32 18.35
C MET A 167 14.12 -8.20 17.05
N SER A 168 14.77 -7.76 15.97
CA SER A 168 14.10 -7.57 14.68
C SER A 168 13.45 -8.85 14.20
N SER A 169 12.16 -8.75 13.83
CA SER A 169 11.36 -9.85 13.29
C SER A 169 11.29 -11.11 14.17
N MET A 170 11.54 -10.99 15.48
CA MET A 170 11.64 -12.14 16.39
C MET A 170 10.42 -13.06 16.32
N PHE A 171 9.20 -12.51 16.23
CA PHE A 171 7.94 -13.24 16.12
C PHE A 171 7.23 -12.99 14.79
N TYR A 172 7.93 -12.48 13.76
CA TYR A 172 7.32 -12.24 12.45
C TYR A 172 6.57 -13.50 12.00
N GLY A 173 5.30 -13.41 11.62
CA GLY A 173 4.56 -14.51 10.98
C GLY A 173 4.29 -15.69 11.90
N CYS A 174 4.33 -15.48 13.21
CA CYS A 174 3.77 -16.41 14.19
C CYS A 174 2.23 -16.32 14.20
N GLU A 175 1.61 -16.66 13.07
CA GLU A 175 0.18 -16.43 12.81
C GLU A 175 -0.75 -17.11 13.83
N GLY A 176 -0.34 -18.25 14.39
CA GLY A 176 -1.11 -19.04 15.34
C GLY A 176 -1.02 -18.59 16.80
N LEU A 177 -0.10 -17.68 17.16
CA LEU A 177 0.00 -17.17 18.52
C LEU A 177 -1.17 -16.22 18.81
N THR A 178 -1.88 -16.47 19.92
CA THR A 178 -3.04 -15.65 20.33
C THR A 178 -2.75 -14.69 21.48
N ASN A 179 -1.73 -15.00 22.27
CA ASN A 179 -1.15 -14.19 23.33
C ASN A 179 0.36 -14.50 23.43
N LEU A 180 1.09 -13.64 24.12
CA LEU A 180 2.51 -13.85 24.41
C LEU A 180 2.87 -13.17 25.73
N ASP A 181 3.41 -13.93 26.68
CA ASP A 181 3.92 -13.37 27.93
C ASP A 181 5.36 -12.89 27.73
N LEU A 182 5.54 -11.56 27.77
CA LEU A 182 6.83 -10.88 27.62
C LEU A 182 7.32 -10.27 28.94
N SER A 183 6.73 -10.64 30.07
CA SER A 183 7.01 -10.03 31.37
C SER A 183 8.46 -10.19 31.84
N CYS A 184 9.18 -11.20 31.32
CA CYS A 184 10.60 -11.45 31.57
C CYS A 184 11.55 -10.65 30.67
N PHE A 185 11.05 -9.93 29.65
CA PHE A 185 11.90 -9.24 28.70
C PHE A 185 12.48 -7.95 29.30
N ASP A 186 13.80 -7.84 29.30
CA ASP A 186 14.54 -6.59 29.47
C ASP A 186 14.98 -6.08 28.10
N THR A 187 14.32 -5.03 27.61
CA THR A 187 14.63 -4.43 26.29
C THR A 187 15.54 -3.21 26.37
N SER A 188 16.14 -2.92 27.53
CA SER A 188 16.95 -1.70 27.77
C SER A 188 18.21 -1.57 26.92
N ASN A 189 18.66 -2.66 26.28
CA ASN A 189 19.79 -2.69 25.35
C ASN A 189 19.39 -2.85 23.88
N VAL A 190 18.11 -3.01 23.58
CA VAL A 190 17.61 -3.23 22.22
C VAL A 190 17.67 -1.94 21.42
N THR A 191 18.26 -2.01 20.21
CA THR A 191 18.35 -0.89 19.26
C THR A 191 17.47 -1.09 18.02
N ASP A 192 17.07 -2.33 17.73
CA ASP A 192 16.29 -2.69 16.54
C ASP A 192 15.09 -3.58 16.92
N MET A 193 13.87 -3.10 16.62
CA MET A 193 12.61 -3.80 16.85
C MET A 193 11.77 -3.93 15.57
N ARG A 194 12.39 -3.74 14.39
CA ARG A 194 11.64 -3.78 13.12
C ARG A 194 10.91 -5.11 12.95
N GLY A 195 9.63 -5.06 12.60
CA GLY A 195 8.82 -6.23 12.30
C GLY A 195 8.65 -7.24 13.45
N MET A 196 8.93 -6.87 14.71
CA MET A 196 8.97 -7.82 15.83
C MET A 196 7.73 -8.72 15.92
N PHE A 197 6.53 -8.16 15.67
CA PHE A 197 5.24 -8.87 15.66
C PHE A 197 4.56 -8.83 14.29
N LYS A 198 5.30 -8.53 13.22
CA LYS A 198 4.74 -8.43 11.87
C LYS A 198 4.01 -9.72 11.48
N ASP A 199 2.84 -9.62 10.86
CA ASP A 199 2.02 -10.73 10.37
C ASP A 199 1.58 -11.71 11.49
N CYS A 200 1.59 -11.30 12.75
CA CYS A 200 1.01 -12.08 13.86
C CYS A 200 -0.53 -11.98 13.86
N TYR A 201 -1.18 -12.57 12.86
CA TYR A 201 -2.62 -12.41 12.62
C TYR A 201 -3.50 -12.82 13.80
N GLY A 202 -3.11 -13.88 14.53
CA GLY A 202 -3.88 -14.42 15.66
C GLY A 202 -3.74 -13.65 16.97
N LEU A 203 -2.77 -12.74 17.08
CA LEU A 203 -2.43 -12.09 18.35
C LEU A 203 -3.55 -11.15 18.78
N THR A 204 -4.20 -11.47 19.89
CA THR A 204 -5.37 -10.70 20.39
C THR A 204 -4.97 -9.64 21.42
N THR A 205 -3.84 -9.87 22.10
CA THR A 205 -3.24 -8.97 23.08
C THR A 205 -1.73 -9.24 23.16
N VAL A 206 -0.96 -8.22 23.48
CA VAL A 206 0.46 -8.31 23.83
C VAL A 206 0.81 -7.17 24.77
N ASP A 207 1.37 -7.50 25.94
CA ASP A 207 1.80 -6.48 26.90
C ASP A 207 3.22 -6.02 26.55
N VAL A 208 3.32 -4.79 26.04
CA VAL A 208 4.59 -4.10 25.76
C VAL A 208 4.85 -2.93 26.71
N SER A 209 4.07 -2.80 27.80
CA SER A 209 4.15 -1.68 28.73
C SER A 209 5.50 -1.58 29.47
N LYS A 210 6.21 -2.71 29.61
CA LYS A 210 7.55 -2.78 30.22
C LYS A 210 8.70 -2.53 29.25
N PHE A 211 8.42 -2.34 27.96
CA PHE A 211 9.50 -2.17 26.99
C PHE A 211 10.22 -0.84 27.21
N ASN A 212 11.53 -0.89 27.38
CA ASN A 212 12.39 0.28 27.34
C ASN A 212 12.88 0.50 25.92
N THR A 213 12.23 1.40 25.18
CA THR A 213 12.57 1.67 23.78
C THR A 213 13.55 2.84 23.60
N ALA A 214 14.17 3.36 24.66
CA ALA A 214 14.98 4.59 24.62
C ALA A 214 16.24 4.52 23.73
N LYS A 215 16.68 3.30 23.36
CA LYS A 215 17.80 3.05 22.43
C LYS A 215 17.34 2.64 21.03
N VAL A 216 16.05 2.41 20.81
CA VAL A 216 15.52 1.91 19.53
C VAL A 216 15.58 3.03 18.50
N THR A 217 16.12 2.71 17.32
CA THR A 217 16.22 3.65 16.19
C THR A 217 15.29 3.29 15.02
N ASP A 218 14.84 2.04 14.94
CA ASP A 218 14.01 1.51 13.84
C ASP A 218 12.82 0.72 14.40
N MET A 219 11.60 1.18 14.10
CA MET A 219 10.32 0.56 14.51
C MET A 219 9.45 0.18 13.31
N ARG A 220 10.05 0.08 12.11
CA ARG A 220 9.31 -0.25 10.89
C ARG A 220 8.52 -1.53 11.05
N CYS A 221 7.27 -1.50 10.63
CA CYS A 221 6.37 -2.66 10.58
C CYS A 221 6.22 -3.42 11.91
N MET A 222 6.53 -2.82 13.08
CA MET A 222 6.62 -3.56 14.35
C MET A 222 5.37 -4.38 14.67
N PHE A 223 4.18 -3.83 14.38
CA PHE A 223 2.87 -4.48 14.55
C PHE A 223 2.12 -4.60 13.22
N TYR A 224 2.84 -4.60 12.10
CA TYR A 224 2.21 -4.70 10.77
C TYR A 224 1.34 -5.95 10.69
N ASP A 225 0.09 -5.77 10.28
CA ASP A 225 -0.92 -6.79 10.05
C ASP A 225 -1.22 -7.67 11.27
N CYS A 226 -1.06 -7.14 12.49
CA CYS A 226 -1.61 -7.75 13.70
C CYS A 226 -3.15 -7.59 13.77
N ARG A 227 -3.87 -8.19 12.81
CA ARG A 227 -5.30 -7.95 12.57
C ARG A 227 -6.20 -8.24 13.76
N SER A 228 -5.83 -9.15 14.66
CA SER A 228 -6.66 -9.53 15.82
C SER A 228 -6.44 -8.68 17.06
N LEU A 229 -5.44 -7.79 17.09
CA LEU A 229 -5.22 -6.89 18.23
C LEU A 229 -6.42 -5.94 18.38
N LYS A 230 -6.98 -5.90 19.59
CA LYS A 230 -8.11 -5.03 19.95
C LYS A 230 -7.69 -3.80 20.75
N ASP A 231 -6.60 -3.95 21.50
CA ASP A 231 -5.99 -2.96 22.37
C ASP A 231 -4.48 -3.13 22.31
N LEU A 232 -3.75 -2.02 22.44
CA LEU A 232 -2.28 -1.99 22.44
C LEU A 232 -1.80 -0.75 23.19
N ASP A 233 -1.20 -0.95 24.36
CA ASP A 233 -0.61 0.14 25.14
C ASP A 233 0.84 0.41 24.71
N VAL A 234 1.03 1.46 23.90
CA VAL A 234 2.36 2.00 23.54
C VAL A 234 2.72 3.28 24.29
N SER A 235 1.97 3.65 25.34
CA SER A 235 2.12 4.93 26.04
C SER A 235 3.49 5.11 26.71
N LYS A 236 4.22 4.02 26.95
CA LYS A 236 5.56 3.99 27.56
C LYS A 236 6.70 4.01 26.55
N PHE A 237 6.41 3.99 25.25
CA PHE A 237 7.46 4.01 24.24
C PHE A 237 8.16 5.37 24.23
N ASN A 238 9.47 5.35 24.47
CA ASN A 238 10.34 6.48 24.18
C ASN A 238 10.80 6.37 22.71
N THR A 239 10.29 7.24 21.86
CA THR A 239 10.59 7.25 20.42
C THR A 239 11.61 8.32 20.01
N ALA A 240 12.26 9.00 20.97
CA ALA A 240 13.10 10.17 20.68
C ALA A 240 14.30 9.87 19.75
N LYS A 241 14.75 8.62 19.64
CA LYS A 241 15.82 8.19 18.73
C LYS A 241 15.33 7.49 17.46
N VAL A 242 14.03 7.26 17.34
CA VAL A 242 13.47 6.56 16.18
C VAL A 242 13.52 7.48 14.97
N THR A 243 14.06 6.97 13.86
CA THR A 243 14.14 7.71 12.60
C THR A 243 13.17 7.20 11.56
N ASN A 244 12.61 5.99 11.76
CA ASN A 244 11.75 5.33 10.78
C ASN A 244 10.58 4.58 11.44
N MET A 245 9.35 4.93 11.05
CA MET A 245 8.09 4.36 11.57
C MET A 245 7.19 3.84 10.43
N ILE A 246 7.75 3.55 9.25
CA ILE A 246 7.00 3.03 8.10
C ILE A 246 6.13 1.84 8.55
N LEU A 247 4.84 1.90 8.24
CA LEU A 247 3.86 0.82 8.41
C LEU A 247 3.79 0.24 9.85
N MET A 248 4.20 1.00 10.88
CA MET A 248 4.36 0.48 12.24
C MET A 248 3.10 -0.21 12.79
N PHE A 249 1.91 0.34 12.52
CA PHE A 249 0.60 -0.19 12.94
C PHE A 249 -0.30 -0.57 11.76
N SER A 250 0.24 -0.59 10.55
CA SER A 250 -0.54 -0.84 9.34
C SER A 250 -1.21 -2.22 9.41
N GLY A 251 -2.51 -2.34 9.11
CA GLY A 251 -3.24 -3.62 9.12
C GLY A 251 -3.72 -4.05 10.51
N CYS A 252 -3.50 -3.26 11.57
CA CYS A 252 -4.13 -3.43 12.88
C CYS A 252 -5.64 -3.09 12.81
N SER A 253 -6.38 -3.82 11.98
CA SER A 253 -7.74 -3.47 11.54
C SER A 253 -8.82 -3.60 12.60
N ASN A 254 -8.58 -4.35 13.68
CA ASN A 254 -9.50 -4.46 14.83
C ASN A 254 -9.14 -3.53 16.01
N LEU A 255 -8.06 -2.77 15.92
CA LEU A 255 -7.67 -1.82 16.96
C LEU A 255 -8.70 -0.68 16.99
N THR A 256 -9.29 -0.43 18.16
CA THR A 256 -10.35 0.59 18.30
C THR A 256 -9.85 1.92 18.85
N ASN A 257 -8.77 1.87 19.62
CA ASN A 257 -8.07 3.03 20.18
C ASN A 257 -6.57 2.76 20.17
N LEU A 258 -5.77 3.82 19.99
CA LEU A 258 -4.32 3.76 20.08
C LEU A 258 -3.78 5.12 20.55
N ASP A 259 -3.13 5.14 21.71
CA ASP A 259 -2.53 6.35 22.24
C ASP A 259 -1.07 6.49 21.75
N VAL A 260 -0.86 7.38 20.77
CA VAL A 260 0.46 7.77 20.26
C VAL A 260 0.85 9.19 20.68
N SER A 261 0.11 9.82 21.60
CA SER A 261 0.30 11.23 21.96
C SER A 261 1.68 11.54 22.54
N ASN A 262 2.33 10.55 23.18
CA ASN A 262 3.68 10.65 23.73
C ASN A 262 4.81 10.46 22.71
N PHE A 263 4.51 10.13 21.45
CA PHE A 263 5.55 9.86 20.47
C PHE A 263 6.30 11.15 20.12
N ASN A 264 7.59 11.18 20.43
CA ASN A 264 8.51 12.17 19.88
C ASN A 264 8.91 11.75 18.46
N THR A 265 8.43 12.47 17.46
CA THR A 265 8.71 12.21 16.04
C THR A 265 9.73 13.19 15.43
N SER A 266 10.43 14.01 16.24
CA SER A 266 11.32 15.05 15.73
C SER A 266 12.48 14.56 14.87
N ASN A 267 12.90 13.29 15.04
CA ASN A 267 13.97 12.66 14.26
C ASN A 267 13.44 11.74 13.14
N VAL A 268 12.13 11.59 13.02
CA VAL A 268 11.52 10.67 12.05
C VAL A 268 11.50 11.32 10.67
N THR A 269 11.99 10.60 9.66
CA THR A 269 12.01 11.07 8.27
C THR A 269 10.97 10.39 7.38
N ASN A 270 10.42 9.25 7.82
CA ASN A 270 9.43 8.49 7.06
C ASN A 270 8.37 7.85 7.99
N ILE A 271 7.10 8.19 7.71
CA ILE A 271 5.89 7.69 8.39
C ILE A 271 4.87 7.11 7.38
N GLU A 272 5.36 6.69 6.20
CA GLU A 272 4.57 6.04 5.15
C GLU A 272 3.71 4.90 5.73
N GLY A 273 2.41 4.99 5.47
CA GLY A 273 1.42 3.99 5.85
C GLY A 273 1.35 3.66 7.35
N MET A 274 1.83 4.53 8.25
CA MET A 274 1.95 4.20 9.68
C MET A 274 0.64 3.64 10.28
N PHE A 275 -0.52 4.13 9.84
CA PHE A 275 -1.86 3.69 10.25
C PHE A 275 -2.71 3.18 9.08
N TYR A 276 -2.08 2.71 7.99
CA TYR A 276 -2.80 2.12 6.85
C TYR A 276 -3.68 0.95 7.31
N ASP A 277 -4.91 0.87 6.85
CA ASP A 277 -5.84 -0.24 7.15
C ASP A 277 -6.19 -0.41 8.65
N CYS A 278 -5.99 0.62 9.47
CA CYS A 278 -6.50 0.69 10.85
C CYS A 278 -8.01 1.00 10.89
N ARG A 279 -8.82 0.18 10.21
CA ARG A 279 -10.25 0.46 9.92
C ARG A 279 -11.12 0.73 11.13
N SER A 280 -10.79 0.11 12.27
CA SER A 280 -11.61 0.19 13.48
C SER A 280 -11.29 1.35 14.40
N LEU A 281 -10.21 2.11 14.17
CA LEU A 281 -9.86 3.25 15.00
C LEU A 281 -10.97 4.31 14.93
N THR A 282 -11.49 4.69 16.09
CA THR A 282 -12.50 5.76 16.21
C THR A 282 -11.90 7.09 16.65
N ASN A 283 -10.73 7.05 17.30
CA ASN A 283 -9.97 8.21 17.73
C ASN A 283 -8.47 7.95 17.53
N LEU A 284 -7.74 8.99 17.14
CA LEU A 284 -6.29 8.96 16.99
C LEU A 284 -5.72 10.37 17.15
N ASP A 285 -4.95 10.60 18.21
CA ASP A 285 -4.29 11.90 18.45
C ASP A 285 -2.88 11.89 17.88
N VAL A 286 -2.71 12.57 16.74
CA VAL A 286 -1.40 12.84 16.10
C VAL A 286 -0.98 14.30 16.21
N SER A 287 -1.69 15.12 16.99
CA SER A 287 -1.46 16.57 17.06
C SER A 287 -0.07 16.92 17.64
N GLY A 288 0.53 16.01 18.39
CA GLY A 288 1.89 16.14 18.92
C GLY A 288 3.02 15.82 17.94
N PHE A 289 2.72 15.30 16.74
CA PHE A 289 3.76 14.86 15.81
C PHE A 289 4.52 16.05 15.23
N ASN A 290 5.85 16.05 15.39
CA ASN A 290 6.75 16.95 14.69
C ASN A 290 7.16 16.35 13.34
N THR A 291 6.47 16.73 12.27
CA THR A 291 6.71 16.22 10.91
C THR A 291 7.74 17.03 10.12
N SER A 292 8.47 17.98 10.75
CA SER A 292 9.37 18.89 10.02
C SER A 292 10.50 18.20 9.26
N ASN A 293 10.90 16.99 9.66
CA ASN A 293 11.93 16.19 8.97
C ASN A 293 11.33 15.10 8.05
N VAL A 294 10.01 14.97 7.97
CA VAL A 294 9.33 13.94 7.19
C VAL A 294 9.34 14.29 5.71
N THR A 295 9.76 13.34 4.87
CA THR A 295 9.78 13.50 3.40
C THR A 295 8.74 12.65 2.67
N ASN A 296 8.25 11.58 3.31
CA ASN A 296 7.20 10.70 2.80
C ASN A 296 6.09 10.47 3.84
N ILE A 297 4.84 10.78 3.46
CA ILE A 297 3.62 10.59 4.26
C ILE A 297 2.55 9.78 3.50
N GLU A 298 2.96 9.14 2.41
CA GLU A 298 2.10 8.32 1.56
C GLU A 298 1.28 7.33 2.38
N GLY A 299 -0.03 7.30 2.14
CA GLY A 299 -0.96 6.35 2.73
C GLY A 299 -1.07 6.37 4.25
N MET A 300 -0.57 7.40 4.95
CA MET A 300 -0.46 7.41 6.42
C MET A 300 -1.77 7.02 7.14
N PHE A 301 -2.92 7.48 6.64
CA PHE A 301 -4.25 7.18 7.18
C PHE A 301 -5.16 6.42 6.19
N TRP A 302 -4.59 5.83 5.14
CA TRP A 302 -5.38 5.14 4.11
C TRP A 302 -6.22 4.00 4.73
N VAL A 303 -7.54 4.00 4.49
CA VAL A 303 -8.55 3.06 5.01
C VAL A 303 -8.75 3.16 6.53
N CYS A 304 -8.49 4.32 7.14
CA CYS A 304 -8.97 4.62 8.49
C CYS A 304 -10.49 4.94 8.49
N GLU A 305 -11.31 3.95 8.16
CA GLU A 305 -12.73 4.13 7.82
C GLU A 305 -13.59 4.75 8.92
N LYS A 306 -13.29 4.48 10.20
CA LYS A 306 -14.09 4.92 11.36
C LYS A 306 -13.60 6.21 12.04
N LEU A 307 -12.50 6.80 11.60
CA LEU A 307 -12.06 8.10 12.14
C LEU A 307 -13.06 9.18 11.73
N ALA A 308 -13.77 9.74 12.71
CA ALA A 308 -14.75 10.82 12.48
C ALA A 308 -14.08 12.21 12.47
N THR A 309 -12.97 12.34 13.20
CA THR A 309 -12.15 13.55 13.31
C THR A 309 -10.68 13.17 13.28
N LEU A 310 -9.84 14.05 12.75
CA LEU A 310 -8.39 13.87 12.74
C LEU A 310 -7.71 15.25 12.74
N ASP A 311 -6.91 15.55 13.76
CA ASP A 311 -6.17 16.81 13.85
C ASP A 311 -4.78 16.66 13.24
N VAL A 312 -4.62 17.17 12.01
CA VAL A 312 -3.32 17.30 11.31
C VAL A 312 -2.87 18.77 11.22
N SER A 313 -3.50 19.68 11.95
CA SER A 313 -3.27 21.13 11.82
C SER A 313 -1.83 21.52 12.14
N LYS A 314 -1.10 20.74 12.94
CA LYS A 314 0.30 21.01 13.31
C LYS A 314 1.34 20.34 12.42
N PHE A 315 0.93 19.63 11.38
CA PHE A 315 1.88 18.97 10.49
C PHE A 315 2.65 20.03 9.67
N ASN A 316 3.97 20.07 9.86
CA ASN A 316 4.86 20.75 8.95
C ASN A 316 5.18 19.83 7.78
N THR A 317 4.64 20.13 6.60
CA THR A 317 4.83 19.32 5.38
C THR A 317 5.85 19.90 4.41
N SER A 318 6.65 20.91 4.81
CA SER A 318 7.52 21.66 3.88
C SER A 318 8.57 20.81 3.16
N ASN A 319 8.92 19.64 3.72
CA ASN A 319 9.88 18.70 3.15
C ASN A 319 9.22 17.48 2.49
N VAL A 320 7.88 17.39 2.52
CA VAL A 320 7.13 16.25 1.98
C VAL A 320 7.09 16.33 0.46
N THR A 321 7.47 15.23 -0.20
CA THR A 321 7.45 15.13 -1.67
C THR A 321 6.34 14.21 -2.20
N ASN A 322 5.79 13.34 -1.36
CA ASN A 322 4.75 12.38 -1.73
C ASN A 322 3.62 12.39 -0.69
N MET A 323 2.40 12.70 -1.14
CA MET A 323 1.15 12.68 -0.35
C MET A 323 0.12 11.71 -0.96
N GLU A 324 0.55 10.78 -1.82
CA GLU A 324 -0.33 9.80 -2.45
C GLU A 324 -1.16 9.09 -1.37
N LYS A 325 -2.49 9.09 -1.56
CA LYS A 325 -3.46 8.37 -0.73
C LYS A 325 -3.44 8.68 0.78
N MET A 326 -2.89 9.83 1.21
CA MET A 326 -2.74 10.14 2.64
C MET A 326 -4.04 9.93 3.46
N PHE A 327 -5.20 10.28 2.91
CA PHE A 327 -6.53 10.12 3.52
C PHE A 327 -7.48 9.24 2.68
N TYR A 328 -6.95 8.38 1.82
CA TYR A 328 -7.78 7.56 0.92
C TYR A 328 -8.70 6.63 1.71
N TYR A 329 -9.99 6.55 1.38
CA TYR A 329 -11.04 5.84 2.13
C TYR A 329 -11.11 6.16 3.64
N CYS A 330 -10.82 7.40 4.05
CA CYS A 330 -11.20 7.92 5.36
C CYS A 330 -12.71 8.27 5.38
N CYS A 331 -13.55 7.24 5.22
CA CYS A 331 -14.98 7.37 4.91
C CYS A 331 -15.80 8.21 5.90
N SER A 332 -15.43 8.18 7.20
CA SER A 332 -16.17 8.86 8.28
C SER A 332 -15.71 10.29 8.57
N LEU A 333 -14.62 10.78 7.98
CA LEU A 333 -14.18 12.15 8.18
C LEU A 333 -15.22 13.12 7.63
N THR A 334 -15.67 14.06 8.47
CA THR A 334 -16.67 15.08 8.08
C THR A 334 -16.07 16.46 7.82
N SER A 335 -14.90 16.72 8.40
CA SER A 335 -14.08 17.90 8.20
C SER A 335 -12.60 17.53 8.36
N LEU A 336 -11.72 18.30 7.73
CA LEU A 336 -10.29 18.12 7.81
C LEU A 336 -9.60 19.47 7.58
N ASP A 337 -8.80 19.92 8.55
CA ASP A 337 -8.02 21.15 8.42
C ASP A 337 -6.62 20.85 7.88
N VAL A 338 -6.38 21.29 6.63
CA VAL A 338 -5.08 21.18 5.94
C VAL A 338 -4.46 22.56 5.64
N SER A 339 -4.93 23.61 6.33
CA SER A 339 -4.52 25.00 6.06
C SER A 339 -3.03 25.27 6.32
N ASN A 340 -2.39 24.49 7.19
CA ASN A 340 -0.96 24.59 7.49
C ASN A 340 -0.06 23.75 6.57
N PHE A 341 -0.63 22.99 5.63
CA PHE A 341 0.18 22.19 4.71
C PHE A 341 0.95 23.11 3.77
N ASN A 342 2.27 22.99 3.78
CA ASN A 342 3.13 23.51 2.73
C ASN A 342 3.36 22.40 1.70
N THR A 343 2.78 22.54 0.51
CA THR A 343 2.86 21.52 -0.55
C THR A 343 3.87 21.86 -1.66
N SER A 344 4.72 22.88 -1.47
CA SER A 344 5.61 23.40 -2.52
C SER A 344 6.64 22.40 -3.05
N GLU A 345 6.95 21.33 -2.30
CA GLU A 345 7.85 20.25 -2.70
C GLU A 345 7.12 18.98 -3.17
N VAL A 346 5.79 18.94 -3.09
CA VAL A 346 4.98 17.75 -3.40
C VAL A 346 4.93 17.50 -4.91
N LYS A 347 5.19 16.25 -5.30
CA LYS A 347 5.16 15.78 -6.70
C LYS A 347 3.96 14.88 -7.00
N ASN A 348 3.46 14.16 -6.01
CA ASN A 348 2.37 13.19 -6.15
C ASN A 348 1.28 13.45 -5.10
N MET A 349 0.06 13.73 -5.58
CA MET A 349 -1.16 13.93 -4.78
C MET A 349 -2.27 12.93 -5.17
N GLY A 350 -1.90 11.86 -5.90
CA GLY A 350 -2.83 10.87 -6.40
C GLY A 350 -3.68 10.28 -5.26
N GLY A 351 -5.01 10.34 -5.40
CA GLY A 351 -5.96 9.78 -4.45
C GLY A 351 -5.91 10.37 -3.05
N MET A 352 -5.28 11.54 -2.82
CA MET A 352 -5.04 12.06 -1.47
C MET A 352 -6.29 12.09 -0.58
N PHE A 353 -7.46 12.44 -1.14
CA PHE A 353 -8.75 12.50 -0.45
C PHE A 353 -9.80 11.52 -1.02
N SER A 354 -9.41 10.64 -1.92
CA SER A 354 -10.35 9.72 -2.59
C SER A 354 -11.11 8.87 -1.58
N GLY A 355 -12.41 8.67 -1.78
CA GLY A 355 -13.25 7.86 -0.90
C GLY A 355 -13.53 8.49 0.46
N CYS A 356 -13.21 9.77 0.67
CA CYS A 356 -13.64 10.52 1.85
C CYS A 356 -15.14 10.87 1.76
N TYR A 357 -16.01 9.85 1.87
CA TYR A 357 -17.45 9.96 1.64
C TYR A 357 -18.14 11.02 2.50
N GLY A 358 -17.66 11.25 3.73
CA GLY A 358 -18.25 12.16 4.70
C GLY A 358 -17.81 13.63 4.59
N LEU A 359 -16.73 13.94 3.87
CA LEU A 359 -16.20 15.31 3.81
C LEU A 359 -17.19 16.23 3.11
N LYS A 360 -17.55 17.33 3.77
CA LYS A 360 -18.51 18.32 3.24
C LYS A 360 -17.84 19.51 2.57
N GLU A 361 -16.72 19.97 3.14
CA GLU A 361 -15.96 21.10 2.65
C GLU A 361 -14.47 20.80 2.74
N LEU A 362 -13.70 21.32 1.78
CA LEU A 362 -12.25 21.22 1.79
C LEU A 362 -11.64 22.50 1.20
N ASP A 363 -10.88 23.21 2.03
CA ASP A 363 -10.16 24.41 1.62
C ASP A 363 -8.69 24.06 1.31
N LEU A 364 -8.30 24.23 0.06
CA LEU A 364 -6.94 23.97 -0.44
C LEU A 364 -6.29 25.23 -1.00
N SER A 365 -6.77 26.41 -0.61
CA SER A 365 -6.28 27.70 -1.11
C SER A 365 -4.79 27.96 -0.79
N ASN A 366 -4.24 27.29 0.23
CA ASN A 366 -2.83 27.33 0.59
C ASN A 366 -1.94 26.38 -0.25
N PHE A 367 -2.53 25.46 -1.03
CA PHE A 367 -1.76 24.45 -1.75
C PHE A 367 -1.00 25.10 -2.91
N ASN A 368 0.32 24.91 -2.91
CA ASN A 368 1.18 25.13 -4.06
C ASN A 368 1.35 23.80 -4.81
N THR A 369 0.76 23.69 -6.00
CA THR A 369 0.81 22.47 -6.81
C THR A 369 1.81 22.54 -7.97
N SER A 370 2.69 23.56 -8.01
CA SER A 370 3.53 23.82 -9.19
C SER A 370 4.51 22.70 -9.54
N LYS A 371 4.80 21.77 -8.62
CA LYS A 371 5.67 20.61 -8.84
C LYS A 371 4.90 19.28 -8.99
N VAL A 372 3.58 19.31 -8.86
CA VAL A 372 2.74 18.10 -8.90
C VAL A 372 2.62 17.61 -10.34
N THR A 373 2.87 16.32 -10.53
CA THR A 373 2.75 15.65 -11.84
C THR A 373 1.58 14.67 -11.90
N ASP A 374 1.12 14.16 -10.76
CA ASP A 374 0.03 13.19 -10.66
C ASP A 374 -1.06 13.67 -9.68
N MET A 375 -2.29 13.84 -10.20
CA MET A 375 -3.51 14.20 -9.46
C MET A 375 -4.63 13.18 -9.71
N ARG A 376 -4.31 11.96 -10.16
CA ARG A 376 -5.31 10.91 -10.42
C ARG A 376 -6.13 10.64 -9.17
N GLU A 377 -7.44 10.49 -9.32
CA GLU A 377 -8.37 10.15 -8.24
C GLU A 377 -8.36 11.11 -7.03
N MET A 378 -7.73 12.30 -7.09
CA MET A 378 -7.45 13.13 -5.89
C MET A 378 -8.67 13.36 -5.00
N PHE A 379 -9.85 13.57 -5.59
CA PHE A 379 -11.14 13.75 -4.91
C PHE A 379 -12.17 12.69 -5.32
N SER A 380 -11.75 11.57 -5.90
CA SER A 380 -12.69 10.54 -6.37
C SER A 380 -13.59 10.07 -5.23
N ASP A 381 -14.87 9.91 -5.52
CA ASP A 381 -15.91 9.48 -4.60
C ASP A 381 -16.00 10.30 -3.30
N CYS A 382 -15.63 11.59 -3.31
CA CYS A 382 -15.97 12.53 -2.23
C CYS A 382 -17.47 12.89 -2.28
N HIS A 383 -18.34 11.91 -2.02
CA HIS A 383 -19.78 11.99 -2.30
C HIS A 383 -20.47 13.20 -1.68
N SER A 384 -20.12 13.57 -0.44
CA SER A 384 -20.77 14.65 0.33
C SER A 384 -20.18 16.04 0.11
N LEU A 385 -19.12 16.16 -0.70
CA LEU A 385 -18.38 17.41 -0.87
C LEU A 385 -19.22 18.42 -1.65
N THR A 386 -19.59 19.53 -1.02
CA THR A 386 -20.38 20.61 -1.63
C THR A 386 -19.53 21.82 -2.00
N ASN A 387 -18.41 22.03 -1.32
CA ASN A 387 -17.49 23.15 -1.54
C ASN A 387 -16.04 22.65 -1.62
N LEU A 388 -15.39 22.92 -2.76
CA LEU A 388 -14.01 22.54 -3.04
C LEU A 388 -13.28 23.72 -3.69
N ARG A 389 -12.22 24.23 -3.05
CA ARG A 389 -11.41 25.34 -3.57
C ARG A 389 -10.15 24.83 -4.26
N VAL A 390 -10.13 24.82 -5.60
CA VAL A 390 -9.00 24.37 -6.42
C VAL A 390 -8.53 25.40 -7.46
N SER A 391 -9.11 26.60 -7.48
CA SER A 391 -8.80 27.62 -8.49
C SER A 391 -7.36 28.15 -8.44
N ASN A 392 -6.66 27.95 -7.32
CA ASN A 392 -5.24 28.28 -7.14
C ASN A 392 -4.28 27.21 -7.69
N PHE A 393 -4.77 26.05 -8.16
CA PHE A 393 -3.90 24.97 -8.59
C PHE A 393 -3.14 25.35 -9.87
N ASN A 394 -1.81 25.29 -9.79
CA ASN A 394 -0.96 25.24 -10.97
C ASN A 394 -0.87 23.78 -11.45
N THR A 395 -1.50 23.48 -12.59
CA THR A 395 -1.52 22.14 -13.18
C THR A 395 -0.59 21.97 -14.38
N SER A 396 0.30 22.95 -14.65
CA SER A 396 1.12 22.95 -15.87
C SER A 396 2.07 21.76 -15.98
N ASN A 397 2.40 21.09 -14.87
CA ASN A 397 3.25 19.89 -14.85
C ASN A 397 2.45 18.58 -14.71
N VAL A 398 1.12 18.65 -14.58
CA VAL A 398 0.27 17.48 -14.37
C VAL A 398 0.09 16.73 -15.68
N THR A 399 0.37 15.43 -15.67
CA THR A 399 0.18 14.54 -16.83
C THR A 399 -1.01 13.60 -16.67
N ASN A 400 -1.44 13.35 -15.43
CA ASN A 400 -2.52 12.40 -15.09
C ASN A 400 -3.61 13.06 -14.23
N MET A 401 -4.84 13.13 -14.76
CA MET A 401 -6.04 13.65 -14.08
C MET A 401 -7.20 12.63 -14.08
N VAL A 402 -6.90 11.34 -14.30
CA VAL A 402 -7.89 10.27 -14.34
C VAL A 402 -8.75 10.31 -13.08
N LYS A 403 -10.08 10.34 -13.24
CA LYS A 403 -11.06 10.35 -12.13
C LYS A 403 -10.88 11.45 -11.08
N MET A 404 -10.17 12.54 -11.37
CA MET A 404 -9.82 13.56 -10.35
C MET A 404 -11.02 14.03 -9.50
N PHE A 405 -12.21 14.17 -10.11
CA PHE A 405 -13.46 14.55 -9.44
C PHE A 405 -14.58 13.50 -9.61
N SER A 406 -14.26 12.29 -10.07
CA SER A 406 -15.26 11.23 -10.27
C SER A 406 -16.05 11.00 -8.98
N GLY A 407 -17.36 10.85 -9.02
CA GLY A 407 -18.17 10.56 -7.83
C GLY A 407 -18.34 11.74 -6.86
N CYS A 408 -17.94 12.96 -7.19
CA CYS A 408 -18.27 14.16 -6.40
C CYS A 408 -19.76 14.55 -6.57
N ARG A 409 -20.66 13.70 -6.07
CA ARG A 409 -22.10 13.74 -6.37
C ARG A 409 -22.80 15.00 -5.85
N SER A 410 -22.35 15.55 -4.73
CA SER A 410 -22.93 16.76 -4.10
C SER A 410 -22.26 18.08 -4.52
N LEU A 411 -21.25 18.04 -5.39
CA LEU A 411 -20.51 19.23 -5.79
C LEU A 411 -21.38 20.09 -6.73
N MET A 412 -21.70 21.31 -6.31
CA MET A 412 -22.60 22.22 -7.06
C MET A 412 -21.84 23.18 -7.98
N HIS A 413 -20.65 23.58 -7.55
CA HIS A 413 -19.77 24.50 -8.26
C HIS A 413 -18.34 23.98 -8.21
N LEU A 414 -17.64 24.11 -9.34
CA LEU A 414 -16.24 23.72 -9.45
C LEU A 414 -15.55 24.66 -10.44
N ASP A 415 -14.57 25.41 -9.97
CA ASP A 415 -13.77 26.31 -10.80
C ASP A 415 -12.47 25.60 -11.24
N VAL A 416 -12.46 25.16 -12.50
CA VAL A 416 -11.28 24.59 -13.19
C VAL A 416 -10.77 25.52 -14.30
N SER A 417 -11.23 26.77 -14.34
CA SER A 417 -10.94 27.70 -15.45
C SER A 417 -9.45 28.04 -15.59
N GLY A 418 -8.70 27.95 -14.47
CA GLY A 418 -7.25 28.16 -14.40
C GLY A 418 -6.38 26.94 -14.70
N PHE A 419 -6.97 25.76 -14.97
CA PHE A 419 -6.19 24.54 -15.19
C PHE A 419 -5.46 24.60 -16.55
N ASP A 420 -4.14 24.51 -16.51
CA ASP A 420 -3.33 24.17 -17.69
C ASP A 420 -3.31 22.66 -17.87
N THR A 421 -4.03 22.16 -18.89
CA THR A 421 -4.11 20.73 -19.21
C THR A 421 -3.19 20.33 -20.36
N SER A 422 -2.28 21.19 -20.80
CA SER A 422 -1.47 20.99 -22.02
C SER A 422 -0.58 19.74 -21.98
N ASN A 423 -0.21 19.27 -20.78
CA ASN A 423 0.60 18.06 -20.58
C ASN A 423 -0.23 16.81 -20.23
N VAL A 424 -1.55 16.94 -20.08
CA VAL A 424 -2.42 15.81 -19.69
C VAL A 424 -2.64 14.88 -20.87
N THR A 425 -2.42 13.58 -20.66
CA THR A 425 -2.62 12.54 -21.69
C THR A 425 -3.88 11.71 -21.46
N ASP A 426 -4.39 11.64 -20.23
CA ASP A 426 -5.56 10.85 -19.87
C ASP A 426 -6.53 11.68 -19.00
N MET A 427 -7.75 11.88 -19.50
CA MET A 427 -8.86 12.57 -18.84
C MET A 427 -10.05 11.65 -18.58
N SER A 428 -9.84 10.32 -18.68
CA SER A 428 -10.90 9.35 -18.49
C SER A 428 -11.54 9.52 -17.10
N TRP A 429 -12.87 9.46 -17.08
CA TRP A 429 -13.70 9.56 -15.89
C TRP A 429 -13.59 10.86 -15.07
N MET A 430 -12.90 11.91 -15.55
CA MET A 430 -12.51 13.06 -14.74
C MET A 430 -13.66 13.70 -13.92
N PHE A 431 -14.86 13.82 -14.49
CA PHE A 431 -16.05 14.39 -13.87
C PHE A 431 -17.22 13.40 -13.78
N ARG A 432 -16.98 12.09 -13.92
CA ARG A 432 -18.06 11.10 -13.87
C ARG A 432 -18.87 11.23 -12.58
N TYR A 433 -20.19 11.06 -12.64
CA TYR A 433 -21.10 11.11 -11.49
C TYR A 433 -21.06 12.42 -10.71
N CYS A 434 -20.61 13.53 -11.31
CA CYS A 434 -20.78 14.87 -10.76
C CYS A 434 -22.22 15.36 -10.96
N GLY A 435 -23.19 14.62 -10.41
CA GLY A 435 -24.63 14.78 -10.69
C GLY A 435 -25.25 16.09 -10.21
N SER A 436 -24.56 16.86 -9.36
CA SER A 436 -25.02 18.17 -8.86
C SER A 436 -24.38 19.37 -9.57
N LEU A 437 -23.46 19.17 -10.52
CA LEU A 437 -22.87 20.28 -11.27
C LEU A 437 -23.89 20.83 -12.28
N THR A 438 -24.25 22.10 -12.13
CA THR A 438 -25.20 22.79 -13.04
C THR A 438 -24.51 23.39 -14.27
N SER A 439 -23.24 23.81 -14.10
CA SER A 439 -22.36 24.35 -15.12
C SER A 439 -20.91 23.96 -14.84
N LEU A 440 -20.11 23.79 -15.90
CA LEU A 440 -18.68 23.52 -15.80
C LEU A 440 -17.95 24.21 -16.96
N ASP A 441 -17.02 25.12 -16.65
CA ASP A 441 -16.21 25.79 -17.67
C ASP A 441 -14.93 24.99 -17.95
N VAL A 442 -14.92 24.27 -19.07
CA VAL A 442 -13.75 23.54 -19.61
C VAL A 442 -13.16 24.22 -20.84
N SER A 443 -13.55 25.46 -21.14
CA SER A 443 -13.23 26.12 -22.41
C SER A 443 -11.74 26.47 -22.57
N ASN A 444 -10.96 26.44 -21.49
CA ASN A 444 -9.51 26.64 -21.52
C ASN A 444 -8.70 25.34 -21.64
N PHE A 445 -9.36 24.16 -21.58
CA PHE A 445 -8.63 22.89 -21.62
C PHE A 445 -7.94 22.70 -22.98
N ASN A 446 -6.61 22.56 -22.94
CA ASN A 446 -5.82 22.09 -24.07
C ASN A 446 -5.82 20.56 -24.07
N THR A 447 -6.61 19.95 -24.95
CA THR A 447 -6.74 18.48 -25.05
C THR A 447 -5.86 17.86 -26.14
N SER A 448 -4.94 18.64 -26.74
CA SER A 448 -4.17 18.21 -27.92
C SER A 448 -3.24 16.99 -27.69
N ASN A 449 -2.96 16.68 -26.43
CA ASN A 449 -2.16 15.52 -26.00
C ASN A 449 -3.00 14.37 -25.42
N VAL A 450 -4.31 14.55 -25.26
CA VAL A 450 -5.20 13.56 -24.65
C VAL A 450 -5.45 12.40 -25.61
N THR A 451 -5.31 11.17 -25.11
CA THR A 451 -5.58 9.94 -25.85
C THR A 451 -6.86 9.23 -25.39
N ASP A 452 -7.28 9.42 -24.14
CA ASP A 452 -8.48 8.81 -23.56
C ASP A 452 -9.39 9.87 -22.90
N MET A 453 -10.66 9.91 -23.34
CA MET A 453 -11.74 10.75 -22.80
C MET A 453 -12.96 9.91 -22.38
N SER A 454 -12.78 8.60 -22.21
CA SER A 454 -13.87 7.70 -21.85
C SER A 454 -14.54 8.14 -20.55
N TRP A 455 -15.87 8.20 -20.58
CA TRP A 455 -16.71 8.56 -19.45
C TRP A 455 -16.42 9.89 -18.76
N MET A 456 -15.73 10.83 -19.43
CA MET A 456 -15.28 12.08 -18.82
C MET A 456 -16.41 12.86 -18.12
N PHE A 457 -17.62 12.89 -18.69
CA PHE A 457 -18.80 13.57 -18.16
C PHE A 457 -19.98 12.62 -17.88
N LYS A 458 -19.71 11.30 -17.76
CA LYS A 458 -20.79 10.32 -17.56
C LYS A 458 -21.62 10.67 -16.33
N ASP A 459 -22.94 10.70 -16.48
CA ASP A 459 -23.95 10.97 -15.47
C ASP A 459 -23.75 12.32 -14.73
N CYS A 460 -23.28 13.34 -15.44
CA CYS A 460 -23.44 14.74 -15.06
C CYS A 460 -24.89 15.18 -15.34
N GLU A 461 -25.86 14.60 -14.63
CA GLU A 461 -27.27 14.58 -15.02
C GLU A 461 -27.92 15.97 -15.16
N ILE A 462 -27.55 16.92 -14.30
CA ILE A 462 -28.15 18.27 -14.27
C ILE A 462 -27.32 19.34 -15.00
N LEU A 463 -26.23 18.94 -15.66
CA LEU A 463 -25.37 19.85 -16.40
C LEU A 463 -26.14 20.42 -17.60
N THR A 464 -26.35 21.74 -17.61
CA THR A 464 -27.17 22.42 -18.63
C THR A 464 -26.33 23.04 -19.76
N ASN A 465 -25.07 23.38 -19.47
CA ASN A 465 -24.14 24.01 -20.40
C ASN A 465 -22.76 23.38 -20.27
N LEU A 466 -22.18 23.01 -21.40
CA LEU A 466 -20.84 22.44 -21.49
C LEU A 466 -20.21 22.84 -22.84
N ASP A 467 -19.23 23.75 -22.81
CA ASP A 467 -18.50 24.17 -24.01
C ASP A 467 -17.26 23.30 -24.24
N VAL A 468 -17.42 22.25 -25.05
CA VAL A 468 -16.31 21.43 -25.55
C VAL A 468 -15.82 21.88 -26.93
N SER A 469 -16.28 23.03 -27.42
CA SER A 469 -16.06 23.42 -28.82
C SER A 469 -14.59 23.64 -29.16
N LYS A 470 -13.70 23.86 -28.18
CA LYS A 470 -12.26 24.05 -28.39
C LYS A 470 -11.43 22.77 -28.22
N PHE A 471 -12.04 21.64 -27.85
CA PHE A 471 -11.29 20.41 -27.67
C PHE A 471 -10.66 19.97 -28.99
N ASN A 472 -9.36 19.74 -28.96
CA ASN A 472 -8.63 19.05 -30.01
C ASN A 472 -8.61 17.56 -29.67
N THR A 473 -9.31 16.75 -30.47
CA THR A 473 -9.43 15.30 -30.24
C THR A 473 -8.58 14.48 -31.21
N SER A 474 -7.66 15.10 -31.96
CA SER A 474 -6.92 14.42 -33.03
C SER A 474 -6.02 13.27 -32.54
N LYS A 475 -5.70 13.21 -31.25
CA LYS A 475 -4.95 12.09 -30.64
C LYS A 475 -5.83 11.15 -29.83
N VAL A 476 -7.11 11.48 -29.65
CA VAL A 476 -8.05 10.66 -28.87
C VAL A 476 -8.35 9.40 -29.65
N THR A 477 -8.29 8.29 -28.96
CA THR A 477 -8.60 6.98 -29.53
C THR A 477 -9.80 6.31 -28.86
N ASN A 478 -10.16 6.76 -27.65
CA ASN A 478 -11.28 6.24 -26.85
C ASN A 478 -12.21 7.37 -26.38
N MET A 479 -13.48 7.33 -26.81
CA MET A 479 -14.57 8.22 -26.36
C MET A 479 -15.76 7.43 -25.79
N TYR A 480 -15.52 6.19 -25.33
CA TYR A 480 -16.54 5.33 -24.75
C TYR A 480 -17.33 6.13 -23.69
N GLY A 481 -18.63 6.26 -23.92
CA GLY A 481 -19.57 6.88 -22.99
C GLY A 481 -19.24 8.28 -22.49
N MET A 482 -18.51 9.11 -23.26
CA MET A 482 -18.02 10.43 -22.83
C MET A 482 -19.10 11.33 -22.20
N PHE A 483 -20.31 11.35 -22.76
CA PHE A 483 -21.45 12.17 -22.31
C PHE A 483 -22.63 11.35 -21.80
N VAL A 484 -22.46 10.05 -21.54
CA VAL A 484 -23.58 9.17 -21.13
C VAL A 484 -24.36 9.78 -19.99
N GLY A 485 -25.69 9.80 -20.07
CA GLY A 485 -26.55 10.23 -18.96
C GLY A 485 -26.46 11.72 -18.63
N CYS A 486 -25.87 12.56 -19.49
CA CYS A 486 -25.97 14.03 -19.40
C CYS A 486 -27.39 14.50 -19.76
N LYS A 487 -28.38 14.13 -18.95
CA LYS A 487 -29.81 14.25 -19.23
C LYS A 487 -30.26 15.70 -19.47
N SER A 488 -29.59 16.69 -18.91
CA SER A 488 -30.01 18.10 -19.00
C SER A 488 -29.34 18.92 -20.11
N LEU A 489 -28.36 18.35 -20.82
CA LEU A 489 -27.76 19.03 -21.97
C LEU A 489 -28.80 19.15 -23.09
N THR A 490 -28.96 20.35 -23.62
CA THR A 490 -29.91 20.61 -24.73
C THR A 490 -29.23 20.71 -26.08
N ASN A 491 -27.96 21.07 -26.10
CA ASN A 491 -27.13 21.16 -27.29
C ASN A 491 -25.68 20.86 -26.92
N LEU A 492 -24.91 20.37 -27.89
CA LEU A 492 -23.49 20.11 -27.72
C LEU A 492 -22.74 20.50 -29.00
N ASP A 493 -21.62 21.19 -28.82
CA ASP A 493 -20.81 21.69 -29.93
C ASP A 493 -19.50 20.93 -30.05
N VAL A 494 -19.48 19.94 -30.95
CA VAL A 494 -18.32 19.08 -31.22
C VAL A 494 -17.67 19.45 -32.56
N ARG A 495 -17.82 20.70 -33.04
CA ARG A 495 -17.41 21.07 -34.40
C ARG A 495 -15.90 20.95 -34.67
N ASN A 496 -15.08 21.03 -33.62
CA ASN A 496 -13.62 20.91 -33.70
C ASN A 496 -13.12 19.49 -33.43
N PHE A 497 -14.01 18.54 -33.16
CA PHE A 497 -13.60 17.16 -32.93
C PHE A 497 -13.06 16.59 -34.24
N ASN A 498 -11.83 16.08 -34.17
CA ASN A 498 -11.28 15.18 -35.16
C ASN A 498 -11.44 13.76 -34.61
N THR A 499 -12.32 12.97 -35.22
CA THR A 499 -12.65 11.62 -34.75
C THR A 499 -12.00 10.51 -35.56
N SER A 500 -11.12 10.86 -36.52
CA SER A 500 -10.53 9.89 -37.45
C SER A 500 -9.67 8.81 -36.76
N ASN A 501 -9.19 9.05 -35.54
CA ASN A 501 -8.35 8.10 -34.80
C ASN A 501 -9.12 7.29 -33.73
N ILE A 502 -10.43 7.48 -33.63
CA ILE A 502 -11.23 6.89 -32.55
C ILE A 502 -11.69 5.48 -32.94
N TYR A 503 -11.47 4.51 -32.05
CA TYR A 503 -11.90 3.12 -32.23
C TYR A 503 -13.11 2.72 -31.37
N LEU A 504 -13.34 3.36 -30.21
CA LEU A 504 -14.51 3.14 -29.34
C LEU A 504 -15.35 4.42 -29.19
N MET A 505 -16.63 4.33 -29.55
CA MET A 505 -17.65 5.35 -29.30
C MET A 505 -18.96 4.79 -28.73
N THR A 506 -18.91 3.55 -28.24
CA THR A 506 -20.03 2.89 -27.54
C THR A 506 -20.64 3.85 -26.51
N GLN A 507 -21.96 4.00 -26.56
CA GLN A 507 -22.74 4.86 -25.68
C GLN A 507 -22.32 6.34 -25.63
N MET A 508 -21.49 6.89 -26.54
CA MET A 508 -20.92 8.25 -26.38
C MET A 508 -21.92 9.34 -25.95
N PHE A 509 -23.16 9.30 -26.47
CA PHE A 509 -24.26 10.21 -26.11
C PHE A 509 -25.44 9.52 -25.41
N GLY A 510 -25.33 8.22 -25.10
CA GLY A 510 -26.42 7.41 -24.58
C GLY A 510 -27.09 8.03 -23.34
N GLY A 511 -28.41 8.06 -23.26
CA GLY A 511 -29.16 8.63 -22.14
C GLY A 511 -29.16 10.16 -22.07
N CYS A 512 -28.64 10.89 -23.08
CA CYS A 512 -28.80 12.35 -23.19
C CYS A 512 -30.21 12.73 -23.63
N THR A 513 -31.21 12.48 -22.78
CA THR A 513 -32.64 12.52 -23.14
C THR A 513 -33.14 13.89 -23.60
N ASN A 514 -32.58 15.01 -23.11
CA ASN A 514 -32.95 16.36 -23.55
C ASN A 514 -32.06 16.94 -24.66
N LEU A 515 -31.07 16.18 -25.16
CA LEU A 515 -30.14 16.67 -26.18
C LEU A 515 -30.87 16.81 -27.51
N LYS A 516 -31.06 18.06 -27.96
CA LYS A 516 -31.80 18.40 -29.18
C LYS A 516 -30.90 18.51 -30.40
N THR A 517 -29.68 19.01 -30.21
CA THR A 517 -28.79 19.34 -31.32
C THR A 517 -27.34 19.02 -30.98
N ILE A 518 -26.69 18.27 -31.86
CA ILE A 518 -25.24 18.08 -31.85
C ILE A 518 -24.69 18.81 -33.07
N TYR A 519 -23.79 19.77 -32.85
CA TYR A 519 -23.11 20.49 -33.92
C TYR A 519 -21.81 19.80 -34.28
N ALA A 520 -21.65 19.42 -35.56
CA ALA A 520 -20.44 18.78 -36.06
C ALA A 520 -19.82 19.56 -37.22
N GLY A 521 -18.51 19.44 -37.35
CA GLY A 521 -17.70 20.01 -38.44
C GLY A 521 -17.14 18.92 -39.36
N GLU A 522 -16.26 19.32 -40.27
CA GLU A 522 -15.67 18.42 -41.29
C GLU A 522 -14.71 17.37 -40.69
N GLY A 523 -14.25 17.56 -39.45
CA GLY A 523 -13.38 16.60 -38.75
C GLY A 523 -14.09 15.38 -38.18
N TRP A 524 -15.43 15.33 -38.25
CA TRP A 524 -16.19 14.18 -37.78
C TRP A 524 -16.19 13.06 -38.82
N ASP A 525 -15.36 12.05 -38.56
CA ASP A 525 -15.18 10.84 -39.35
C ASP A 525 -15.29 9.59 -38.45
N THR A 526 -16.20 8.68 -38.78
CA THR A 526 -16.44 7.43 -38.05
C THR A 526 -15.87 6.20 -38.77
N SER A 527 -15.09 6.36 -39.83
CA SER A 527 -14.56 5.27 -40.65
C SER A 527 -13.70 4.26 -39.88
N ASN A 528 -13.00 4.71 -38.84
CA ASN A 528 -12.14 3.88 -37.99
C ASN A 528 -12.82 3.36 -36.71
N VAL A 529 -14.10 3.72 -36.49
CA VAL A 529 -14.85 3.29 -35.30
C VAL A 529 -15.17 1.80 -35.43
N LYS A 530 -14.71 1.00 -34.47
CA LYS A 530 -14.91 -0.46 -34.43
C LYS A 530 -16.13 -0.85 -33.60
N ASP A 531 -16.39 -0.09 -32.55
CA ASP A 531 -17.53 -0.30 -31.67
C ASP A 531 -18.26 1.03 -31.45
N SER A 532 -19.55 1.01 -31.76
CA SER A 532 -20.48 2.13 -31.62
C SER A 532 -21.83 1.70 -31.08
N GLU A 533 -21.87 0.54 -30.40
CA GLU A 533 -23.10 0.03 -29.79
C GLU A 533 -23.72 1.11 -28.89
N ASP A 534 -25.03 1.31 -29.03
CA ASP A 534 -25.81 2.23 -28.21
C ASP A 534 -25.32 3.69 -28.18
N MET A 535 -24.53 4.15 -29.16
CA MET A 535 -23.98 5.52 -29.21
C MET A 535 -25.02 6.61 -28.88
N PHE A 536 -26.25 6.46 -29.37
CA PHE A 536 -27.37 7.39 -29.17
C PHE A 536 -28.55 6.78 -28.41
N ILE A 537 -28.37 5.66 -27.69
CA ILE A 537 -29.47 5.03 -26.95
C ILE A 537 -30.19 6.08 -26.08
N ASP A 538 -31.52 6.08 -26.06
CA ASP A 538 -32.35 7.03 -25.30
C ASP A 538 -32.11 8.54 -25.57
N CYS A 539 -31.52 8.93 -26.70
CA CYS A 539 -31.44 10.33 -27.15
C CYS A 539 -32.77 10.83 -27.75
N THR A 540 -33.87 10.69 -27.01
CA THR A 540 -35.24 10.83 -27.52
C THR A 540 -35.60 12.23 -28.06
N SER A 541 -34.90 13.27 -27.63
CA SER A 541 -35.09 14.65 -28.11
C SER A 541 -34.25 15.03 -29.33
N LEU A 542 -33.38 14.13 -29.81
CA LEU A 542 -32.36 14.46 -30.82
C LEU A 542 -32.97 14.66 -32.21
N VAL A 543 -32.60 15.77 -32.85
CA VAL A 543 -33.04 16.12 -34.20
C VAL A 543 -31.85 16.62 -35.03
N GLY A 544 -31.59 15.95 -36.16
CA GLY A 544 -30.59 16.34 -37.14
C GLY A 544 -30.92 17.67 -37.82
N GLY A 545 -29.90 18.32 -38.41
CA GLY A 545 -30.03 19.68 -38.97
C GLY A 545 -31.04 19.84 -40.11
N LYS A 546 -31.43 18.74 -40.77
CA LYS A 546 -32.49 18.67 -41.79
C LYS A 546 -33.73 17.91 -41.32
N LYS A 547 -33.96 17.93 -39.99
CA LYS A 547 -35.14 17.40 -39.30
C LYS A 547 -35.24 15.88 -39.27
N THR A 548 -34.14 15.16 -39.48
CA THR A 548 -34.09 13.73 -39.16
C THR A 548 -34.30 13.55 -37.65
N LYS A 549 -35.39 12.89 -37.26
CA LYS A 549 -35.68 12.61 -35.85
C LYS A 549 -34.90 11.38 -35.38
N PHE A 550 -34.62 11.32 -34.08
CA PHE A 550 -34.15 10.12 -33.40
C PHE A 550 -34.99 8.89 -33.76
N ASP A 551 -34.33 7.75 -33.91
CA ASP A 551 -34.91 6.44 -34.23
C ASP A 551 -34.31 5.42 -33.26
N SER A 552 -35.14 4.85 -32.38
CA SER A 552 -34.68 3.88 -31.39
C SER A 552 -34.17 2.57 -32.00
N GLY A 553 -34.45 2.30 -33.28
CA GLY A 553 -33.90 1.16 -34.00
C GLY A 553 -32.51 1.40 -34.59
N ILE A 554 -32.02 2.65 -34.60
CA ILE A 554 -30.73 3.03 -35.20
C ILE A 554 -29.99 3.97 -34.26
N VAL A 555 -29.28 3.37 -33.31
CA VAL A 555 -28.61 4.09 -32.21
C VAL A 555 -27.09 4.06 -32.30
N ASP A 556 -26.52 3.55 -33.39
CA ASP A 556 -25.07 3.38 -33.58
C ASP A 556 -24.44 4.51 -34.44
N ALA A 557 -23.18 4.33 -34.84
CA ALA A 557 -22.46 5.32 -35.65
C ALA A 557 -23.06 5.59 -37.05
N THR A 558 -24.00 4.78 -37.54
CA THR A 558 -24.58 4.98 -38.89
C THR A 558 -25.32 6.32 -39.03
N ARG A 559 -25.78 6.90 -37.92
CA ARG A 559 -26.41 8.23 -37.85
C ARG A 559 -25.50 9.32 -37.26
N ALA A 560 -24.27 8.98 -36.86
CA ALA A 560 -23.27 9.91 -36.36
C ALA A 560 -22.60 10.70 -37.49
N LYS A 561 -23.41 11.43 -38.26
CA LYS A 561 -22.99 12.23 -39.41
C LYS A 561 -23.87 13.46 -39.57
N ILE A 562 -23.40 14.42 -40.37
CA ILE A 562 -24.16 15.61 -40.73
C ILE A 562 -25.43 15.20 -41.47
N ASP A 563 -26.57 15.74 -41.03
CA ASP A 563 -27.87 15.38 -41.58
C ASP A 563 -28.03 15.83 -43.05
N GLY A 564 -28.03 14.85 -43.96
CA GLY A 564 -28.35 15.01 -45.38
C GLY A 564 -29.85 15.05 -45.67
N GLY A 565 -30.70 14.84 -44.66
CA GLY A 565 -32.15 14.76 -44.79
C GLY A 565 -32.59 13.36 -45.21
N LYS A 566 -33.75 13.24 -45.88
CA LYS A 566 -34.32 11.93 -46.23
C LYS A 566 -33.39 11.00 -47.04
N VAL A 567 -32.48 11.58 -47.83
CA VAL A 567 -31.58 10.82 -48.72
C VAL A 567 -30.37 10.27 -47.97
N ASP A 568 -29.90 10.97 -46.94
CA ASP A 568 -28.70 10.60 -46.18
C ASP A 568 -28.86 11.06 -44.74
N PRO A 569 -29.73 10.39 -43.96
CA PRO A 569 -30.18 10.93 -42.70
C PRO A 569 -29.09 10.82 -41.63
N GLY A 570 -28.91 11.88 -40.85
CA GLY A 570 -27.92 11.96 -39.78
C GLY A 570 -28.45 12.73 -38.58
N TYR A 571 -27.82 12.57 -37.42
CA TYR A 571 -28.23 13.24 -36.18
C TYR A 571 -27.54 14.57 -35.92
N PHE A 572 -26.57 14.98 -36.76
CA PHE A 572 -25.83 16.21 -36.52
C PHE A 572 -26.28 17.38 -37.39
N THR A 573 -26.06 18.57 -36.86
CA THR A 573 -26.22 19.84 -37.57
C THR A 573 -24.85 20.37 -37.98
N ALA A 574 -24.68 20.70 -39.27
CA ALA A 574 -23.44 21.27 -39.76
C ALA A 574 -23.16 22.63 -39.11
N LYS A 575 -21.94 22.82 -38.61
CA LYS A 575 -21.47 24.12 -38.10
C LYS A 575 -20.05 24.37 -38.58
N LYS A 576 -19.85 25.47 -39.33
CA LYS A 576 -18.54 25.81 -39.88
C LYS A 576 -17.57 26.25 -38.78
N LEU A 577 -16.30 25.95 -38.98
CA LEU A 577 -15.21 26.55 -38.22
C LEU A 577 -15.26 28.08 -38.40
N SER A 578 -15.23 28.84 -37.30
CA SER A 578 -15.04 30.28 -37.41
C SER A 578 -13.66 30.54 -38.03
N LYS A 579 -13.60 31.29 -39.13
CA LYS A 579 -12.32 31.71 -39.73
C LYS A 579 -11.47 32.36 -38.63
N LYS A 580 -10.32 31.78 -38.29
CA LYS A 580 -9.33 32.45 -37.43
C LYS A 580 -9.01 33.80 -38.08
N HIS A 581 -9.34 34.91 -37.42
CA HIS A 581 -8.68 36.17 -37.73
C HIS A 581 -7.19 35.95 -37.47
N LYS A 582 -6.41 36.00 -38.56
CA LYS A 582 -4.97 35.75 -38.57
C LYS A 582 -4.23 36.77 -37.72
#